data_AF-A0A972N666-F1
#
_entry.id   AF-A0A972N666-F1
#
_cell.length_a   1.000
_cell.length_b   1.000
_cell.length_c   1.000
_cell.angle_alpha   90.00
_cell.angle_beta   90.00
_cell.angle_gamma   90.00
#
_symmetry.space_group_name_H-M   'P 1'
#
loop_
_entity.id
_entity.type
_entity.pdbx_description
1 polymer ?
#
loop_
_entity_poly.entity_id
_entity_poly.type
_entity_poly.pdbx_seq_one_letter_code
_entity_poly.pdbx_strand_id
1 'polypeptide(L)'
;YRGGFWVIENLEYLDNVYGRRFQDLMKELAGQPLKVYEPTEYGRPGQEQATFTIALEDGIQYLENNYIPLISILAEPRTFMALVPADKAFEVMQAIKTKYEREMGRVRNRLPLHLGVVFADSHHPLRTILDAGRRMLQQQTPGLLWRVVGEEEKRKAAKAGMVIKYATATDLSEAKLEEERPDLIYRKPEQKQERITDQFKQWHRIVLLSEERFRRCVITWYVPAVMGDGQTEDHWYPYVFLADCGEPSGRLDKRYYLARNPWNTSHSWLIHAAALQPGDRIYFTPATFDFIFLDHGGRRFEIAYDEQGHRRGTLHRPYLLDEIVELEACWERLKQGLHSRQIHQIRDLIETKRREWFDNPRDSFYDPTFREFCRSVLVNAEWRENHHPEKRGDTQRLTQWAVSGLLADAVELFYHIMKQRPVGEADEDTGNAAI
;
A
#
# COMPACT_ATOMS: atom_id res chain seq x y z
N TYR A 1 1.59 -20.55 -48.70
CA TYR A 1 2.07 -19.79 -47.54
C TYR A 1 1.22 -20.12 -46.34
N ARG A 2 1.71 -20.94 -45.40
CA ARG A 2 1.11 -21.03 -44.06
C ARG A 2 1.76 -19.90 -43.26
N GLY A 3 1.07 -18.77 -43.12
CA GLY A 3 1.50 -17.73 -42.19
C GLY A 3 1.47 -18.33 -40.78
N GLY A 4 2.61 -18.33 -40.10
CA GLY A 4 2.72 -18.71 -38.70
C GLY A 4 3.10 -17.48 -37.88
N PHE A 5 2.51 -17.34 -36.70
CA PHE A 5 2.92 -16.32 -35.75
C PHE A 5 3.95 -16.93 -34.80
N TRP A 6 5.07 -16.23 -34.63
CA TRP A 6 6.09 -16.55 -33.62
C TRP A 6 6.05 -15.46 -32.57
N VAL A 7 5.89 -15.85 -31.31
CA VAL A 7 5.90 -14.93 -30.17
C VAL A 7 7.18 -15.19 -29.38
N ILE A 8 7.92 -14.13 -29.10
CA ILE A 8 9.09 -14.16 -28.21
C ILE A 8 8.65 -13.46 -26.93
N GLU A 9 8.49 -14.22 -25.85
CA GLU A 9 7.93 -13.72 -24.60
C GLU A 9 8.99 -13.16 -23.63
N ASN A 10 10.27 -13.47 -23.85
CA ASN A 10 11.37 -13.05 -22.98
C ASN A 10 12.52 -12.41 -23.77
N LEU A 11 12.39 -11.10 -24.03
CA LEU A 11 13.43 -10.31 -24.70
C LEU A 11 14.66 -10.11 -23.80
N GLU A 12 14.49 -9.98 -22.48
CA GLU A 12 15.61 -9.79 -21.54
C GLU A 12 16.55 -11.00 -21.51
N TYR A 13 16.02 -12.22 -21.60
CA TYR A 13 16.83 -13.42 -21.76
C TYR A 13 17.73 -13.33 -22.99
N LEU A 14 17.18 -12.89 -24.12
CA LEU A 14 17.95 -12.72 -25.36
C LEU A 14 18.98 -11.58 -25.22
N ASP A 15 18.62 -10.47 -24.56
CA ASP A 15 19.56 -9.39 -24.25
C ASP A 15 20.78 -9.92 -23.47
N ASN A 16 20.53 -10.79 -22.48
CA ASN A 16 21.58 -11.42 -21.68
C ASN A 16 22.41 -12.43 -22.49
N VAL A 17 21.77 -13.29 -23.28
CA VAL A 17 22.46 -14.29 -24.12
C VAL A 17 23.38 -13.63 -25.14
N TYR A 18 22.94 -12.54 -25.76
CA TYR A 18 23.71 -11.84 -26.79
C TYR A 18 24.60 -10.71 -26.22
N GLY A 19 24.47 -10.36 -24.93
CA GLY A 19 25.23 -9.30 -24.29
C GLY A 19 24.95 -7.90 -24.84
N ARG A 20 23.83 -7.73 -25.54
CA ARG A 20 23.38 -6.47 -26.16
C ARG A 20 21.87 -6.54 -26.37
N ARG A 21 21.21 -5.38 -26.53
CA ARG A 21 19.77 -5.35 -26.79
C ARG A 21 19.43 -6.12 -28.07
N PHE A 22 18.60 -7.13 -27.94
CA PHE A 22 18.15 -8.00 -29.02
C PHE A 22 17.42 -7.19 -30.10
N GLN A 23 16.71 -6.13 -29.72
CA GLN A 23 16.08 -5.23 -30.68
C GLN A 23 17.07 -4.56 -31.63
N ASP A 24 18.24 -4.14 -31.11
CA ASP A 24 19.26 -3.49 -31.94
C ASP A 24 19.95 -4.52 -32.84
N LEU A 25 20.18 -5.73 -32.33
CA LEU A 25 20.65 -6.87 -33.11
C LEU A 25 19.70 -7.18 -34.27
N MET A 26 18.39 -7.20 -34.01
CA MET A 26 17.38 -7.47 -35.04
C MET A 26 17.30 -6.37 -36.11
N LYS A 27 17.58 -5.10 -35.76
CA LYS A 27 17.70 -4.00 -36.74
C LYS A 27 18.91 -4.20 -37.65
N GLU A 28 20.05 -4.62 -37.10
CA GLU A 28 21.27 -4.88 -37.87
C GLU A 28 21.13 -6.09 -38.82
N LEU A 29 20.37 -7.09 -38.38
CA LEU A 29 20.12 -8.31 -39.15
C LEU A 29 18.95 -8.17 -40.13
N ALA A 30 18.38 -6.97 -40.29
CA ALA A 30 17.34 -6.71 -41.28
C ALA A 30 17.83 -7.04 -42.70
N GLY A 31 16.99 -7.72 -43.49
CA GLY A 31 17.34 -8.23 -44.81
C GLY A 31 18.21 -9.51 -44.81
N GLN A 32 18.65 -10.00 -43.65
CA GLN A 32 19.40 -11.26 -43.52
C GLN A 32 18.48 -12.42 -43.09
N PRO A 33 18.71 -13.65 -43.57
CA PRO A 33 17.95 -14.82 -43.14
C PRO A 33 18.31 -15.22 -41.70
N LEU A 34 17.31 -15.22 -40.82
CA LEU A 34 17.39 -15.65 -39.44
C LEU A 34 16.83 -17.06 -39.29
N LYS A 35 17.59 -17.92 -38.61
CA LYS A 35 17.25 -19.32 -38.39
C LYS A 35 16.78 -19.53 -36.96
N VAL A 36 15.65 -20.20 -36.80
CA VAL A 36 15.11 -20.63 -35.50
C VAL A 36 15.36 -22.11 -35.35
N TYR A 37 15.95 -22.48 -34.22
CA TYR A 37 16.25 -23.85 -33.87
C TYR A 37 15.40 -24.27 -32.67
N GLU A 38 14.86 -25.48 -32.72
CA GLU A 38 14.31 -26.14 -31.54
C GLU A 38 15.45 -26.81 -30.77
N PRO A 39 15.59 -26.54 -29.46
CA PRO A 39 16.56 -27.25 -28.64
C PRO A 39 16.24 -28.75 -28.62
N THR A 40 17.16 -29.56 -29.12
CA THR A 40 17.08 -31.03 -28.99
C THR A 40 17.84 -31.49 -27.74
N GLU A 41 17.61 -32.74 -27.31
CA GLU A 41 18.32 -33.36 -26.17
C GLU A 41 19.84 -33.12 -26.21
N TYR A 42 20.44 -33.11 -25.01
CA TYR A 42 21.85 -32.78 -24.79
C TYR A 42 22.78 -33.56 -25.74
N GLY A 43 23.57 -32.82 -26.53
CA GLY A 43 24.56 -33.38 -27.46
C GLY A 43 24.08 -33.60 -28.90
N ARG A 44 22.83 -33.27 -29.24
CA ARG A 44 22.36 -33.23 -30.64
C ARG A 44 22.33 -31.80 -31.17
N PRO A 45 22.72 -31.56 -32.45
CA PRO A 45 22.55 -30.26 -33.08
C PRO A 45 21.06 -29.91 -33.15
N GLY A 46 20.71 -28.68 -32.76
CA GLY A 46 19.33 -28.20 -32.77
C GLY A 46 18.69 -28.33 -34.15
N GLN A 47 17.42 -28.67 -34.18
CA GLN A 47 16.68 -28.85 -35.42
C GLN A 47 16.18 -27.49 -35.93
N GLU A 48 16.52 -27.12 -37.17
CA GLU A 48 16.01 -25.88 -37.79
C GLU A 48 14.49 -26.01 -38.00
N GLN A 49 13.72 -25.16 -37.32
CA GLN A 49 12.26 -25.13 -37.39
C GLN A 49 11.75 -24.12 -38.41
N ALA A 50 12.47 -23.00 -38.57
CA ALA A 50 12.09 -21.96 -39.50
C ALA A 50 13.29 -21.13 -39.91
N THR A 51 13.22 -20.59 -41.12
CA THR A 51 14.04 -19.46 -41.55
C THR A 51 13.10 -18.31 -41.92
N PHE A 52 13.33 -17.12 -41.38
CA PHE A 52 12.60 -15.92 -41.77
C PHE A 52 13.56 -14.76 -42.04
N THR A 53 13.09 -13.78 -42.79
CA THR A 53 13.87 -12.56 -43.11
C THR A 53 13.03 -11.38 -42.68
N ILE A 54 13.62 -10.49 -41.88
CA ILE A 54 12.97 -9.23 -41.53
C ILE A 54 13.04 -8.34 -42.76
N ALA A 55 11.90 -7.88 -43.25
CA ALA A 55 11.83 -7.01 -44.42
C ALA A 55 12.58 -5.68 -44.18
N LEU A 56 13.27 -5.19 -45.21
CA LEU A 56 13.97 -3.90 -45.17
C LEU A 56 12.99 -2.72 -45.25
N GLU A 57 11.93 -2.87 -46.04
CA GLU A 57 10.80 -1.93 -46.16
C GLU A 57 9.65 -2.40 -45.26
N ASP A 58 9.03 -1.47 -44.52
CA ASP A 58 8.04 -1.69 -43.44
C ASP A 58 8.55 -2.40 -42.16
N GLY A 59 9.82 -2.83 -42.11
CA GLY A 59 10.63 -3.47 -41.05
C GLY A 59 10.05 -3.74 -39.64
N ILE A 60 10.89 -3.57 -38.59
CA ILE A 60 10.44 -3.76 -37.19
C ILE A 60 9.42 -2.66 -36.88
N GLN A 61 8.15 -3.05 -36.81
CA GLN A 61 7.08 -2.13 -36.45
C GLN A 61 6.92 -2.12 -34.93
N TYR A 62 7.04 -0.93 -34.36
CA TYR A 62 6.60 -0.70 -32.99
C TYR A 62 5.08 -0.54 -33.02
N LEU A 63 4.37 -1.52 -32.48
CA LEU A 63 2.93 -1.36 -32.23
C LEU A 63 2.77 -0.23 -31.22
N GLU A 64 2.13 0.87 -31.62
CA GLU A 64 1.84 2.02 -30.74
C GLU A 64 0.98 1.61 -29.53
N ASN A 65 0.21 0.53 -29.68
CA ASN A 65 -0.50 -0.11 -28.58
C ASN A 65 0.48 -0.93 -27.75
N ASN A 66 1.13 -0.26 -26.80
CA ASN A 66 1.91 -0.92 -25.75
C ASN A 66 1.07 -2.05 -25.14
N TYR A 67 1.63 -3.26 -25.13
CA TYR A 67 1.07 -4.35 -24.34
C TYR A 67 1.03 -3.89 -22.88
N ILE A 68 -0.18 -3.68 -22.34
CA ILE A 68 -0.37 -3.40 -20.92
C ILE A 68 -0.51 -4.76 -20.25
N PRO A 69 0.43 -5.18 -19.39
CA PRO A 69 0.38 -6.49 -18.72
C PRO A 69 -0.69 -6.54 -17.61
N LEU A 70 -1.89 -6.03 -17.87
CA LEU A 70 -3.01 -5.96 -16.94
C LEU A 70 -4.14 -6.84 -17.46
N ILE A 71 -4.55 -7.84 -16.69
CA ILE A 71 -5.70 -8.68 -17.01
C ILE A 71 -6.84 -8.33 -16.06
N SER A 72 -7.85 -7.61 -16.54
CA SER A 72 -9.05 -7.32 -15.76
C SER A 72 -9.89 -8.60 -15.60
N ILE A 73 -10.12 -9.02 -14.36
CA ILE A 73 -10.99 -10.16 -14.01
C ILE A 73 -12.42 -9.68 -13.71
N LEU A 74 -12.53 -8.59 -12.93
CA LEU A 74 -13.79 -8.01 -12.48
C LEU A 74 -13.66 -6.49 -12.46
N ALA A 75 -14.66 -5.79 -12.98
CA ALA A 75 -14.74 -4.33 -12.93
C ALA A 75 -16.19 -3.90 -12.72
N GLU A 76 -16.60 -3.80 -11.47
CA GLU A 76 -17.91 -3.33 -11.03
C GLU A 76 -17.75 -2.01 -10.23
N PRO A 77 -18.81 -1.20 -10.06
CA PRO A 77 -18.70 0.07 -9.36
C PRO A 77 -18.16 -0.01 -7.92
N ARG A 78 -18.31 -1.14 -7.24
CA ARG A 78 -17.91 -1.34 -5.83
C ARG A 78 -16.72 -2.27 -5.66
N THR A 79 -16.38 -3.05 -6.68
CA THR A 79 -15.45 -4.18 -6.58
C THR A 79 -14.72 -4.31 -7.91
N PHE A 80 -13.41 -4.51 -7.84
CA PHE A 80 -12.63 -4.85 -9.01
C PHE A 80 -11.58 -5.90 -8.64
N MET A 81 -11.14 -6.65 -9.64
CA MET A 81 -10.05 -7.60 -9.54
C MET A 81 -9.26 -7.55 -10.84
N ALA A 82 -7.94 -7.49 -10.76
CA ALA A 82 -7.08 -7.58 -11.91
C ALA A 82 -5.81 -8.35 -11.57
N LEU A 83 -5.22 -8.99 -12.58
CA LEU A 83 -3.87 -9.54 -12.51
C LEU A 83 -2.90 -8.50 -13.06
N VAL A 84 -1.83 -8.27 -12.32
CA VAL A 84 -0.73 -7.35 -12.65
C VAL A 84 0.60 -8.06 -12.37
N PRO A 85 1.70 -7.66 -13.03
CA PRO A 85 3.02 -8.13 -12.69
C PRO A 85 3.36 -7.75 -11.24
N ALA A 86 4.03 -8.65 -10.52
CA ALA A 86 4.31 -8.46 -9.10
C ALA A 86 5.22 -7.24 -8.83
N ASP A 87 6.16 -6.96 -9.73
CA ASP A 87 7.05 -5.79 -9.68
C ASP A 87 6.29 -4.46 -9.86
N LYS A 88 5.12 -4.48 -10.51
CA LYS A 88 4.24 -3.31 -10.71
C LYS A 88 3.12 -3.18 -9.68
N ALA A 89 2.90 -4.19 -8.84
CA ALA A 89 1.77 -4.22 -7.92
C ALA A 89 1.72 -3.00 -6.99
N PHE A 90 2.88 -2.57 -6.47
CA PHE A 90 2.97 -1.44 -5.55
C PHE A 90 2.70 -0.09 -6.24
N GLU A 91 3.22 0.10 -7.46
CA GLU A 91 2.96 1.30 -8.28
C GLU A 91 1.47 1.41 -8.63
N VAL A 92 0.85 0.30 -9.05
CA VAL A 92 -0.59 0.24 -9.34
C VAL A 92 -1.41 0.57 -8.10
N MET A 93 -1.04 0.03 -6.94
CA MET A 93 -1.69 0.34 -5.67
C MET A 93 -1.60 1.83 -5.32
N GLN A 94 -0.42 2.45 -5.43
CA GLN A 94 -0.25 3.88 -5.16
C GLN A 94 -1.10 4.73 -6.12
N ALA A 95 -1.19 4.35 -7.40
CA ALA A 95 -2.04 5.00 -8.38
C ALA A 95 -3.53 4.88 -8.04
N ILE A 96 -3.99 3.69 -7.62
CA ILE A 96 -5.37 3.44 -7.19
C ILE A 96 -5.69 4.27 -5.94
N LYS A 97 -4.81 4.26 -4.92
CA LYS A 97 -4.97 5.07 -3.71
C LYS A 97 -5.10 6.56 -4.06
N THR A 98 -4.20 7.06 -4.89
CA THR A 98 -4.19 8.46 -5.34
C THR A 98 -5.49 8.84 -6.03
N LYS A 99 -5.97 7.99 -6.96
CA LYS A 99 -7.24 8.22 -7.67
C LYS A 99 -8.44 8.17 -6.72
N TYR A 100 -8.48 7.19 -5.82
CA TYR A 100 -9.53 7.06 -4.81
C TYR A 100 -9.59 8.27 -3.89
N GLU A 101 -8.45 8.74 -3.38
CA GLU A 101 -8.39 9.94 -2.57
C GLU A 101 -8.92 11.15 -3.36
N ARG A 102 -8.41 11.37 -4.57
CA ARG A 102 -8.88 12.45 -5.44
C ARG A 102 -10.40 12.44 -5.68
N GLU A 103 -10.97 11.29 -5.98
CA GLU A 103 -12.38 11.18 -6.44
C GLU A 103 -13.38 10.98 -5.30
N MET A 104 -12.98 10.25 -4.26
CA MET A 104 -13.85 9.79 -3.16
C MET A 104 -13.44 10.36 -1.79
N GLY A 105 -12.40 11.20 -1.71
CA GLY A 105 -11.89 11.76 -0.45
C GLY A 105 -12.96 12.44 0.42
N ARG A 106 -13.97 13.06 -0.22
CA ARG A 106 -15.13 13.67 0.47
C ARG A 106 -15.94 12.68 1.29
N VAL A 107 -16.08 11.45 0.83
CA VAL A 107 -16.97 10.43 1.41
C VAL A 107 -16.18 9.27 2.02
N ARG A 108 -14.89 9.48 2.24
CA ARG A 108 -13.96 8.49 2.80
C ARG A 108 -14.42 7.87 4.12
N ASN A 109 -15.20 8.61 4.92
CA ASN A 109 -15.74 8.15 6.19
C ASN A 109 -16.82 7.06 6.09
N ARG A 110 -17.40 6.86 4.91
CA ARG A 110 -18.53 5.94 4.66
C ARG A 110 -18.37 5.04 3.43
N LEU A 111 -17.49 5.42 2.49
CA LEU A 111 -17.15 4.63 1.31
C LEU A 111 -15.64 4.33 1.31
N PRO A 112 -15.17 3.44 2.20
CA PRO A 112 -13.76 3.05 2.27
C PRO A 112 -13.36 2.25 1.02
N LEU A 113 -12.11 2.39 0.60
CA LEU A 113 -11.49 1.45 -0.34
C LEU A 113 -10.68 0.42 0.43
N HIS A 114 -11.09 -0.84 0.36
CA HIS A 114 -10.30 -1.96 0.86
C HIS A 114 -9.55 -2.59 -0.31
N LEU A 115 -8.23 -2.55 -0.24
CA LEU A 115 -7.36 -3.04 -1.29
C LEU A 115 -6.60 -4.28 -0.79
N GLY A 116 -6.77 -5.40 -1.48
CA GLY A 116 -6.10 -6.66 -1.18
C GLY A 116 -5.20 -7.07 -2.33
N VAL A 117 -3.97 -7.48 -2.05
CA VAL A 117 -3.03 -7.99 -3.05
C VAL A 117 -2.66 -9.44 -2.77
N VAL A 118 -2.91 -10.31 -3.74
CA VAL A 118 -2.53 -11.72 -3.69
C VAL A 118 -1.34 -11.92 -4.63
N PHE A 119 -0.18 -12.22 -4.05
CA PHE A 119 1.02 -12.60 -4.78
C PHE A 119 1.09 -14.12 -4.89
N ALA A 120 1.58 -14.63 -6.01
CA ALA A 120 1.79 -16.05 -6.23
C ALA A 120 2.82 -16.26 -7.36
N ASP A 121 3.47 -17.41 -7.38
CA ASP A 121 4.33 -17.81 -8.51
C ASP A 121 3.50 -18.08 -9.78
N SER A 122 4.12 -18.00 -10.95
CA SER A 122 3.49 -18.18 -12.26
C SER A 122 2.75 -19.51 -12.42
N HIS A 123 3.25 -20.57 -11.76
CA HIS A 123 2.71 -21.92 -11.80
C HIS A 123 1.61 -22.17 -10.74
N HIS A 124 1.31 -21.19 -9.89
CA HIS A 124 0.31 -21.35 -8.86
C HIS A 124 -1.09 -21.46 -9.48
N PRO A 125 -1.93 -22.44 -9.09
CA PRO A 125 -3.23 -22.63 -9.74
C PRO A 125 -4.10 -21.38 -9.67
N LEU A 126 -4.52 -20.86 -10.83
CA LEU A 126 -5.34 -19.64 -10.94
C LEU A 126 -6.60 -19.70 -10.07
N ARG A 127 -7.23 -20.88 -9.94
CA ARG A 127 -8.40 -21.07 -9.08
C ARG A 127 -8.10 -20.72 -7.61
N THR A 128 -6.91 -21.04 -7.12
CA THR A 128 -6.48 -20.71 -5.75
C THR A 128 -6.26 -19.20 -5.59
N ILE A 129 -5.62 -18.57 -6.58
CA ILE A 129 -5.41 -17.11 -6.59
C ILE A 129 -6.76 -16.37 -6.58
N LEU A 130 -7.71 -16.82 -7.42
CA LEU A 130 -9.05 -16.24 -7.48
C LEU A 130 -9.85 -16.48 -6.19
N ASP A 131 -9.73 -17.65 -5.55
CA ASP A 131 -10.35 -17.91 -4.24
C ASP A 131 -9.78 -16.98 -3.16
N ALA A 132 -8.45 -16.81 -3.13
CA ALA A 132 -7.79 -15.89 -2.21
C ALA A 132 -8.25 -14.44 -2.43
N GLY A 133 -8.29 -13.98 -3.68
CA GLY A 133 -8.78 -12.63 -4.02
C GLY A 133 -10.25 -12.42 -3.61
N ARG A 134 -11.12 -13.41 -3.85
CA ARG A 134 -12.52 -13.36 -3.41
C ARG A 134 -12.66 -13.32 -1.89
N ARG A 135 -11.80 -14.02 -1.14
CA ARG A 135 -11.78 -13.96 0.33
C ARG A 135 -11.39 -12.58 0.84
N MET A 136 -10.44 -11.89 0.20
CA MET A 136 -10.10 -10.51 0.56
C MET A 136 -11.28 -9.56 0.35
N LEU A 137 -12.08 -9.78 -0.70
CA LEU A 137 -13.31 -8.99 -0.95
C LEU A 137 -14.42 -9.20 0.11
N GLN A 138 -14.33 -10.25 0.94
CA GLN A 138 -15.30 -10.50 2.02
C GLN A 138 -15.01 -9.70 3.29
N GLN A 139 -13.98 -8.86 3.30
CA GLN A 139 -13.67 -7.98 4.43
C GLN A 139 -14.89 -7.11 4.77
N GLN A 140 -15.32 -7.17 6.03
CA GLN A 140 -16.41 -6.35 6.53
C GLN A 140 -15.97 -4.88 6.66
N THR A 141 -16.96 -3.98 6.56
CA THR A 141 -16.77 -2.52 6.65
C THR A 141 -17.46 -1.96 7.91
N PRO A 142 -17.06 -2.40 9.13
CA PRO A 142 -17.71 -1.95 10.34
C PRO A 142 -17.46 -0.46 10.57
N GLY A 143 -18.49 0.24 11.04
CA GLY A 143 -18.35 1.60 11.54
C GLY A 143 -17.61 1.52 12.87
N LEU A 144 -16.33 1.85 12.84
CA LEU A 144 -15.49 1.86 14.02
C LEU A 144 -15.66 3.17 14.77
N LEU A 145 -15.45 3.14 16.08
CA LEU A 145 -15.44 4.35 16.91
C LEU A 145 -14.09 5.07 16.86
N TRP A 146 -14.16 6.35 16.51
CA TRP A 146 -13.03 7.27 16.48
C TRP A 146 -13.34 8.50 17.31
N ARG A 147 -12.34 9.02 18.02
CA ARG A 147 -12.43 10.25 18.79
C ARG A 147 -11.78 11.39 18.03
N VAL A 148 -12.48 12.51 17.92
CA VAL A 148 -11.91 13.77 17.44
C VAL A 148 -11.00 14.31 18.53
N VAL A 149 -9.74 14.55 18.19
CA VAL A 149 -8.72 15.01 19.15
C VAL A 149 -8.13 16.34 18.70
N GLY A 150 -7.73 17.17 19.67
CA GLY A 150 -6.98 18.39 19.41
C GLY A 150 -5.49 18.11 19.12
N GLU A 151 -4.75 19.13 18.66
CA GLU A 151 -3.32 19.00 18.32
C GLU A 151 -2.46 18.63 19.56
N GLU A 152 -2.88 19.04 20.75
CA GLU A 152 -2.18 18.72 22.01
C GLU A 152 -2.26 17.22 22.34
N GLU A 153 -3.43 16.59 22.17
CA GLU A 153 -3.59 15.15 22.39
C GLU A 153 -2.87 14.33 21.31
N LYS A 154 -2.84 14.80 20.06
CA LYS A 154 -1.98 14.22 19.02
C LYS A 154 -0.50 14.22 19.44
N ARG A 155 0.01 15.34 19.99
CA ARG A 155 1.39 15.45 20.49
C ARG A 155 1.65 14.50 21.67
N LYS A 156 0.69 14.35 22.60
CA LYS A 156 0.80 13.41 23.73
C LYS A 156 0.81 11.95 23.28
N ALA A 157 -0.10 11.58 22.38
CA ALA A 157 -0.11 10.25 21.77
C ALA A 157 1.21 9.97 21.02
N ALA A 158 1.78 10.97 20.34
CA ALA A 158 3.04 10.83 19.60
C ALA A 158 4.22 10.57 20.52
N LYS A 159 4.32 11.31 21.63
CA LYS A 159 5.34 11.10 22.67
C LYS A 159 5.23 9.74 23.34
N ALA A 160 4.01 9.22 23.53
CA ALA A 160 3.77 7.89 24.09
C ALA A 160 4.09 6.73 23.11
N GLY A 161 4.56 7.03 21.89
CA GLY A 161 4.70 6.01 20.86
C GLY A 161 3.37 5.36 20.50
N MET A 162 2.26 6.07 20.71
CA MET A 162 0.89 5.67 20.38
C MET A 162 0.43 6.33 19.08
N VAL A 163 1.36 6.74 18.23
CA VAL A 163 1.06 7.38 16.95
C VAL A 163 1.82 6.64 15.87
N ILE A 164 1.06 6.00 15.01
CA ILE A 164 1.46 5.80 13.62
C ILE A 164 1.33 7.18 12.99
N LYS A 165 2.46 7.85 12.77
CA LYS A 165 2.48 9.18 12.18
C LYS A 165 1.99 9.06 10.74
N TYR A 166 1.00 9.85 10.37
CA TYR A 166 0.82 10.23 8.98
C TYR A 166 1.79 11.36 8.68
N ALA A 167 2.86 11.02 7.98
CA ALA A 167 3.57 11.96 7.13
C ALA A 167 3.28 11.53 5.68
N THR A 168 2.40 12.25 4.98
CA THR A 168 2.43 12.21 3.52
C THR A 168 3.74 12.84 3.09
N ALA A 169 4.63 12.05 2.47
CA ALA A 169 5.80 12.44 1.69
C ALA A 169 6.42 13.84 1.97
N THR A 170 6.78 14.11 3.22
CA THR A 170 7.86 15.00 3.67
C THR A 170 7.83 15.06 5.19
N ASP A 171 8.79 14.41 5.84
CA ASP A 171 9.14 14.75 7.22
C ASP A 171 9.74 16.17 7.20
N LEU A 172 8.89 17.19 7.40
CA LEU A 172 9.34 18.57 7.60
C LEU A 172 9.24 18.87 9.10
N SER A 173 10.40 19.26 9.64
CA SER A 173 10.63 19.78 10.98
C SER A 173 9.43 20.53 11.56
N GLU A 174 9.13 20.30 12.84
CA GLU A 174 8.02 20.89 13.61
C GLU A 174 7.96 22.44 13.65
N ALA A 175 8.83 23.14 12.91
CA ALA A 175 8.86 24.59 12.77
C ALA A 175 8.06 25.15 11.56
N LYS A 176 7.44 24.33 10.70
CA LYS A 176 6.81 24.81 9.45
C LYS A 176 5.30 24.55 9.28
N LEU A 177 4.66 23.91 10.26
CA LEU A 177 3.25 23.46 10.16
C LEU A 177 2.19 24.57 10.13
N GLU A 178 2.54 25.83 10.42
CA GLU A 178 1.60 26.95 10.27
C GLU A 178 1.73 27.69 8.92
N GLU A 179 2.82 27.49 8.17
CA GLU A 179 3.08 28.24 6.92
C GLU A 179 3.14 27.38 5.65
N GLU A 180 3.38 26.06 5.74
CA GLU A 180 3.42 25.18 4.58
C GLU A 180 2.14 24.33 4.47
N ARG A 181 1.32 24.63 3.45
CA ARG A 181 0.23 23.74 3.00
C ARG A 181 0.87 22.42 2.56
N PRO A 182 0.71 21.29 3.28
CA PRO A 182 1.30 20.03 2.84
C PRO A 182 0.82 19.72 1.43
N ASP A 183 1.70 19.18 0.60
CA ASP A 183 1.37 18.61 -0.71
C ASP A 183 0.42 17.42 -0.51
N LEU A 184 -0.85 17.74 -0.28
CA LEU A 184 -1.91 16.77 -0.19
C LEU A 184 -1.96 16.01 -1.52
N ILE A 185 -1.96 14.67 -1.48
CA ILE A 185 -2.06 13.80 -2.67
C ILE A 185 -3.26 14.20 -3.55
N TYR A 186 -4.32 14.75 -2.94
CA TYR A 186 -5.48 15.35 -3.61
C TYR A 186 -5.11 16.46 -4.63
N ARG A 187 -3.90 17.01 -4.58
CA ARG A 187 -3.53 18.30 -5.20
C ARG A 187 -2.39 18.24 -6.23
N LYS A 188 -1.97 17.09 -6.75
CA LYS A 188 -1.01 17.06 -7.87
C LYS A 188 -1.69 16.82 -9.23
N PRO A 189 -2.04 17.90 -9.96
CA PRO A 189 -2.20 17.88 -11.42
C PRO A 189 -0.80 18.05 -12.05
N GLU A 190 -0.50 17.41 -13.18
CA GLU A 190 -0.46 18.13 -14.46
C GLU A 190 -0.63 17.22 -15.70
N GLN A 191 -0.99 15.94 -15.55
CA GLN A 191 -0.89 14.98 -16.67
C GLN A 191 -2.18 14.47 -17.33
N LYS A 192 -3.39 14.96 -17.00
CA LYS A 192 -4.58 14.65 -17.84
C LYS A 192 -5.59 15.81 -17.91
N GLN A 193 -6.15 15.99 -19.11
CA GLN A 193 -7.23 16.90 -19.53
C GLN A 193 -8.60 16.63 -18.89
N GLU A 194 -8.66 16.08 -17.68
CA GLU A 194 -9.91 15.97 -16.93
C GLU A 194 -10.20 17.29 -16.20
N ARG A 195 -11.47 17.68 -16.14
CA ARG A 195 -11.95 18.94 -15.53
C ARG A 195 -11.72 18.89 -14.02
N ILE A 196 -10.52 19.24 -13.56
CA ILE A 196 -10.19 19.35 -12.15
C ILE A 196 -11.03 20.47 -11.56
N THR A 197 -11.92 20.14 -10.61
CA THR A 197 -12.73 21.10 -9.90
C THR A 197 -11.92 21.72 -8.75
N ASP A 198 -12.22 22.98 -8.42
CA ASP A 198 -11.45 23.78 -7.45
C ASP A 198 -11.80 23.48 -5.98
N GLN A 199 -12.52 22.40 -5.78
CA GLN A 199 -13.18 22.05 -4.53
C GLN A 199 -12.22 21.55 -3.44
N PHE A 200 -10.96 21.28 -3.80
CA PHE A 200 -9.89 20.90 -2.88
C PHE A 200 -8.96 22.08 -2.54
N LYS A 201 -9.34 23.33 -2.89
CA LYS A 201 -8.56 24.53 -2.56
C LYS A 201 -8.51 24.84 -1.08
N GLN A 202 -9.57 24.48 -0.34
CA GLN A 202 -9.71 24.75 1.09
C GLN A 202 -10.21 23.50 1.80
N TRP A 203 -9.80 23.31 3.06
CA TRP A 203 -10.13 22.13 3.84
C TRP A 203 -10.24 22.42 5.33
N HIS A 204 -11.10 21.67 6.01
CA HIS A 204 -11.08 21.48 7.45
C HIS A 204 -10.18 20.29 7.76
N ARG A 205 -9.27 20.48 8.71
CA ARG A 205 -8.38 19.42 9.19
C ARG A 205 -8.94 18.84 10.48
N ILE A 206 -9.29 17.56 10.46
CA ILE A 206 -9.84 16.84 11.62
C ILE A 206 -8.86 15.72 11.98
N VAL A 207 -8.46 15.66 13.24
CA VAL A 207 -7.58 14.59 13.74
C VAL A 207 -8.43 13.58 14.50
N LEU A 208 -8.31 12.31 14.13
CA LEU A 208 -9.12 11.21 14.66
C LEU A 208 -8.22 10.16 15.29
N LEU A 209 -8.47 9.81 16.53
CA LEU A 209 -7.84 8.70 17.25
C LEU A 209 -8.79 7.49 17.27
N SER A 210 -8.34 6.34 16.77
CA SER A 210 -9.14 5.11 16.83
C SER A 210 -9.22 4.56 18.26
N GLU A 211 -10.43 4.15 18.67
CA GLU A 211 -10.69 3.54 19.98
C GLU A 211 -10.82 2.00 19.92
N GLU A 212 -11.03 1.46 18.72
CA GLU A 212 -11.25 0.02 18.47
C GLU A 212 -10.04 -0.63 17.79
N ARG A 213 -10.17 -1.60 16.88
CA ARG A 213 -9.07 -2.42 16.33
C ARG A 213 -7.76 -1.68 16.02
N PHE A 214 -7.85 -0.43 15.55
CA PHE A 214 -6.69 0.42 15.26
C PHE A 214 -6.25 1.24 16.49
N ARG A 215 -6.37 0.72 17.72
CA ARG A 215 -5.96 1.44 18.94
C ARG A 215 -4.54 1.97 18.73
N ARG A 216 -4.34 3.29 18.91
CA ARG A 216 -3.07 4.03 18.67
C ARG A 216 -2.82 4.47 17.21
N CYS A 217 -3.80 4.33 16.33
CA CYS A 217 -3.75 4.98 15.02
C CYS A 217 -4.43 6.34 15.12
N VAL A 218 -3.74 7.39 14.63
CA VAL A 218 -4.23 8.76 14.64
C VAL A 218 -4.31 9.27 13.22
N ILE A 219 -5.46 9.20 12.56
CA ILE A 219 -5.63 9.66 11.18
C ILE A 219 -5.88 11.16 11.12
N THR A 220 -5.36 11.81 10.07
CA THR A 220 -5.77 13.18 9.74
C THR A 220 -6.73 13.12 8.56
N TRP A 221 -7.97 13.49 8.81
CA TRP A 221 -9.00 13.61 7.78
C TRP A 221 -9.07 15.05 7.28
N TYR A 222 -8.75 15.24 6.01
CA TYR A 222 -8.86 16.51 5.32
C TYR A 222 -10.20 16.58 4.61
N VAL A 223 -11.11 17.37 5.14
CA VAL A 223 -12.46 17.56 4.63
C VAL A 223 -12.49 18.78 3.74
N PRO A 224 -12.85 18.67 2.45
CA PRO A 224 -13.02 19.83 1.58
C PRO A 224 -14.01 20.85 2.18
N ALA A 225 -13.62 22.12 2.21
CA ALA A 225 -14.43 23.19 2.80
C ALA A 225 -15.28 23.95 1.77
N VAL A 226 -15.02 23.76 0.47
CA VAL A 226 -15.66 24.50 -0.63
C VAL A 226 -16.13 23.57 -1.76
N MET A 227 -17.07 24.02 -2.58
CA MET A 227 -17.67 23.30 -3.70
C MET A 227 -16.80 23.36 -4.97
N GLY A 228 -17.31 22.82 -6.09
CA GLY A 228 -16.64 22.70 -7.39
C GLY A 228 -15.99 23.99 -7.91
N ASP A 229 -16.52 25.15 -7.53
CA ASP A 229 -16.07 26.49 -7.88
C ASP A 229 -14.89 27.00 -7.03
N GLY A 230 -14.54 26.29 -5.95
CA GLY A 230 -13.50 26.68 -5.00
C GLY A 230 -13.83 27.90 -4.13
N GLN A 231 -15.07 28.36 -4.13
CA GLN A 231 -15.53 29.57 -3.43
C GLN A 231 -16.72 29.30 -2.50
N THR A 232 -17.73 28.59 -2.99
CA THR A 232 -18.95 28.32 -2.22
C THR A 232 -18.63 27.36 -1.09
N GLU A 233 -18.94 27.72 0.15
CA GLU A 233 -18.76 26.85 1.31
C GLU A 233 -19.55 25.54 1.13
N ASP A 234 -18.95 24.41 1.47
CA ASP A 234 -19.61 23.10 1.42
C ASP A 234 -20.44 22.88 2.68
N HIS A 235 -21.77 22.94 2.54
CA HIS A 235 -22.73 22.61 3.59
C HIS A 235 -23.34 21.20 3.42
N TRP A 236 -22.96 20.49 2.36
CA TRP A 236 -23.63 19.26 1.92
C TRP A 236 -22.84 18.02 2.30
N TYR A 237 -21.51 18.07 2.27
CA TYR A 237 -20.68 16.90 2.54
C TYR A 237 -19.34 17.25 3.19
N PRO A 238 -18.75 16.31 3.95
CA PRO A 238 -19.33 15.10 4.49
C PRO A 238 -20.05 15.32 5.81
N TYR A 239 -21.01 14.45 6.06
CA TYR A 239 -21.62 14.27 7.36
C TYR A 239 -21.20 12.92 7.97
N VAL A 240 -21.06 12.88 9.30
CA VAL A 240 -20.66 11.71 10.09
C VAL A 240 -21.66 11.45 11.22
N PHE A 241 -21.80 10.20 11.63
CA PHE A 241 -22.63 9.86 12.78
C PHE A 241 -21.86 10.08 14.08
N LEU A 242 -22.48 10.79 15.02
CA LEU A 242 -22.00 10.90 16.40
C LEU A 242 -22.30 9.61 17.15
N ALA A 243 -21.40 9.20 18.04
CA ALA A 243 -21.64 8.13 19.02
C ALA A 243 -22.23 8.69 20.33
N ASP A 244 -23.18 9.61 20.18
CA ASP A 244 -23.98 10.21 21.24
C ASP A 244 -25.47 10.08 20.83
N CYS A 245 -26.32 9.88 21.84
CA CYS A 245 -27.77 9.83 21.69
C CYS A 245 -28.41 11.23 21.75
N GLY A 246 -27.75 12.18 22.43
CA GLY A 246 -28.24 13.53 22.64
C GLY A 246 -28.18 14.39 21.39
N GLU A 247 -29.17 15.29 21.24
CA GLU A 247 -29.13 16.29 20.17
C GLU A 247 -27.89 17.19 20.36
N PRO A 248 -27.09 17.43 19.31
CA PRO A 248 -25.92 18.30 19.40
C PRO A 248 -26.34 19.79 19.35
N SER A 249 -27.24 20.21 20.23
CA SER A 249 -27.83 21.56 20.27
C SER A 249 -26.80 22.65 20.61
N GLY A 250 -25.63 22.28 21.16
CA GLY A 250 -24.50 23.17 21.41
C GLY A 250 -23.71 23.58 20.16
N ARG A 251 -24.11 23.12 18.96
CA ARG A 251 -23.45 23.46 17.69
C ARG A 251 -24.06 24.72 17.09
N LEU A 252 -23.26 25.79 17.03
CA LEU A 252 -23.68 27.12 16.57
C LEU A 252 -24.29 27.11 15.16
N ASP A 253 -23.75 26.28 14.26
CA ASP A 253 -24.16 26.28 12.86
C ASP A 253 -25.38 25.39 12.55
N LYS A 254 -25.90 24.65 13.56
CA LYS A 254 -27.02 23.71 13.44
C LYS A 254 -26.95 22.75 12.24
N ARG A 255 -25.75 22.44 11.75
CA ARG A 255 -25.51 21.53 10.62
C ARG A 255 -25.56 20.07 11.08
N TYR A 256 -26.73 19.65 11.55
CA TYR A 256 -26.98 18.29 11.98
C TYR A 256 -28.43 17.89 11.68
N TYR A 257 -28.66 16.60 11.50
CA TYR A 257 -30.00 16.06 11.30
C TYR A 257 -30.08 14.60 11.75
N LEU A 258 -31.30 14.11 11.97
CA LEU A 258 -31.55 12.72 12.31
C LEU A 258 -31.49 11.84 11.06
N ALA A 259 -30.74 10.75 11.14
CA ALA A 259 -30.71 9.71 10.14
C ALA A 259 -30.56 8.34 10.81
N ARG A 260 -31.00 7.28 10.13
CA ARG A 260 -30.80 5.92 10.63
C ARG A 260 -29.32 5.56 10.49
N ASN A 261 -28.63 5.42 11.62
CA ASN A 261 -27.26 4.96 11.65
C ASN A 261 -27.19 3.45 11.32
N PRO A 262 -26.41 3.05 10.30
CA PRO A 262 -26.33 1.67 9.85
C PRO A 262 -25.59 0.74 10.83
N TRP A 263 -24.80 1.29 11.76
CA TRP A 263 -23.99 0.52 12.72
C TRP A 263 -24.61 0.48 14.12
N ASN A 264 -25.31 1.55 14.53
CA ASN A 264 -26.03 1.58 15.80
C ASN A 264 -27.25 2.51 15.73
N THR A 265 -28.45 1.93 15.71
CA THR A 265 -29.71 2.68 15.57
C THR A 265 -30.00 3.65 16.71
N SER A 266 -29.36 3.50 17.87
CA SER A 266 -29.52 4.43 19.01
C SER A 266 -28.76 5.74 18.79
N HIS A 267 -27.74 5.72 17.93
CA HIS A 267 -26.85 6.86 17.65
C HIS A 267 -27.23 7.53 16.32
N SER A 268 -28.38 8.21 16.30
CA SER A 268 -29.04 8.68 15.07
C SER A 268 -28.64 10.09 14.60
N TRP A 269 -27.79 10.79 15.37
CA TRP A 269 -27.39 12.15 15.03
C TRP A 269 -26.26 12.16 14.01
N LEU A 270 -26.54 12.78 12.86
CA LEU A 270 -25.58 13.02 11.81
C LEU A 270 -25.16 14.49 11.82
N ILE A 271 -23.86 14.78 11.88
CA ILE A 271 -23.30 16.13 11.96
C ILE A 271 -22.35 16.40 10.79
N HIS A 272 -22.34 17.62 10.28
CA HIS A 272 -21.37 18.04 9.28
C HIS A 272 -19.96 17.96 9.85
N ALA A 273 -19.00 17.43 9.09
CA ALA A 273 -17.66 17.18 9.59
C ALA A 273 -16.93 18.46 10.04
N ALA A 274 -17.23 19.62 9.42
CA ALA A 274 -16.68 20.91 9.84
C ALA A 274 -17.16 21.37 11.23
N ALA A 275 -18.28 20.84 11.73
CA ALA A 275 -18.85 21.18 13.04
C ALA A 275 -18.39 20.22 14.16
N LEU A 276 -17.48 19.28 13.85
CA LEU A 276 -16.87 18.41 14.85
C LEU A 276 -15.97 19.18 15.81
N GLN A 277 -15.97 18.78 17.07
CA GLN A 277 -15.17 19.38 18.13
C GLN A 277 -14.30 18.32 18.83
N PRO A 278 -13.15 18.71 19.40
CA PRO A 278 -12.36 17.80 20.23
C PRO A 278 -13.20 17.17 21.34
N GLY A 279 -13.05 15.85 21.50
CA GLY A 279 -13.85 15.03 22.41
C GLY A 279 -15.01 14.30 21.75
N ASP A 280 -15.47 14.76 20.57
CA ASP A 280 -16.54 14.08 19.84
C ASP A 280 -16.14 12.65 19.48
N ARG A 281 -17.05 11.71 19.68
CA ARG A 281 -16.90 10.33 19.22
C ARG A 281 -17.76 10.14 17.98
N ILE A 282 -17.18 9.58 16.93
CA ILE A 282 -17.83 9.41 15.62
C ILE A 282 -17.69 7.98 15.13
N TYR A 283 -18.62 7.57 14.27
CA TYR A 283 -18.48 6.38 13.44
C TYR A 283 -17.71 6.71 12.16
N PHE A 284 -16.66 5.95 11.89
CA PHE A 284 -15.83 6.11 10.71
C PHE A 284 -15.42 4.75 10.15
N THR A 285 -15.59 4.54 8.85
CA THR A 285 -15.14 3.33 8.15
C THR A 285 -13.82 3.60 7.43
N PRO A 286 -12.67 3.16 7.95
CA PRO A 286 -11.39 3.44 7.32
C PRO A 286 -11.14 2.57 6.08
N ALA A 287 -10.46 3.14 5.08
CA ALA A 287 -9.87 2.39 3.97
C ALA A 287 -8.71 1.52 4.48
N THR A 288 -8.52 0.33 3.90
CA THR A 288 -7.48 -0.62 4.37
C THR A 288 -6.70 -1.24 3.22
N PHE A 289 -5.53 -1.77 3.55
CA PHE A 289 -4.63 -2.52 2.68
C PHE A 289 -4.27 -3.87 3.31
N ASP A 290 -4.40 -4.95 2.55
CA ASP A 290 -3.97 -6.29 2.93
C ASP A 290 -3.13 -6.92 1.82
N PHE A 291 -2.28 -7.87 2.19
CA PHE A 291 -1.55 -8.67 1.23
C PHE A 291 -1.26 -10.08 1.74
N ILE A 292 -1.06 -10.99 0.81
CA ILE A 292 -0.61 -12.36 1.08
C ILE A 292 0.21 -12.89 -0.09
N PHE A 293 1.22 -13.71 0.19
CA PHE A 293 1.89 -14.53 -0.80
C PHE A 293 1.38 -15.97 -0.71
N LEU A 294 1.05 -16.61 -1.84
CA LEU A 294 0.59 -17.99 -1.89
C LEU A 294 1.75 -18.91 -2.31
N ASP A 295 2.56 -19.33 -1.34
CA ASP A 295 3.59 -20.37 -1.54
C ASP A 295 2.97 -21.77 -1.70
N HIS A 296 1.80 -22.00 -1.09
CA HIS A 296 0.99 -23.20 -1.23
C HIS A 296 -0.49 -22.88 -1.14
N GLY A 297 -1.33 -23.79 -1.64
CA GLY A 297 -2.77 -23.55 -1.73
C GLY A 297 -3.45 -23.29 -0.38
N GLY A 298 -2.90 -23.81 0.72
CA GLY A 298 -3.45 -23.67 2.07
C GLY A 298 -3.51 -22.23 2.58
N ARG A 299 -2.55 -21.36 2.20
CA ARG A 299 -2.47 -19.98 2.70
C ARG A 299 -3.71 -19.14 2.44
N ARG A 300 -4.49 -19.45 1.40
CA ARG A 300 -5.75 -18.74 1.12
C ARG A 300 -6.74 -18.79 2.29
N PHE A 301 -6.66 -19.83 3.14
CA PHE A 301 -7.53 -19.96 4.32
C PHE A 301 -7.11 -19.07 5.50
N GLU A 302 -5.89 -18.52 5.47
CA GLU A 302 -5.45 -17.47 6.40
C GLU A 302 -6.12 -16.11 6.11
N ILE A 303 -6.81 -15.98 4.98
CA ILE A 303 -7.63 -14.82 4.65
C ILE A 303 -9.00 -15.02 5.30
N ALA A 304 -9.04 -14.70 6.58
CA ALA A 304 -10.24 -14.73 7.39
C ALA A 304 -10.25 -13.50 8.30
N TYR A 305 -11.34 -12.72 8.23
CA TYR A 305 -11.49 -11.51 9.02
C TYR A 305 -12.40 -11.76 10.24
N ASP A 306 -12.15 -11.07 11.34
CA ASP A 306 -13.10 -11.01 12.46
C ASP A 306 -14.20 -9.96 12.23
N GLU A 307 -15.10 -9.80 13.20
CA GLU A 307 -16.23 -8.87 13.12
C GLU A 307 -15.81 -7.40 13.03
N GLN A 308 -14.60 -7.07 13.51
CA GLN A 308 -14.00 -5.73 13.38
C GLN A 308 -13.22 -5.59 12.06
N GLY A 309 -13.19 -6.62 11.22
CA GLY A 309 -12.47 -6.65 9.95
C GLY A 309 -10.96 -6.85 10.10
N HIS A 310 -10.47 -7.31 11.25
CA HIS A 310 -9.06 -7.66 11.46
C HIS A 310 -8.74 -9.04 10.92
N ARG A 311 -7.58 -9.23 10.28
CA ARG A 311 -7.18 -10.51 9.70
C ARG A 311 -6.67 -11.44 10.79
N ARG A 312 -7.37 -12.55 11.00
CA ARG A 312 -7.05 -13.57 12.00
C ARG A 312 -5.65 -14.13 11.77
N GLY A 313 -4.95 -14.43 12.86
CA GLY A 313 -3.59 -14.97 12.82
C GLY A 313 -2.50 -13.96 12.44
N THR A 314 -2.87 -12.69 12.19
CA THR A 314 -1.90 -11.61 11.94
C THR A 314 -1.88 -10.63 13.11
N LEU A 315 -0.74 -9.94 13.26
CA LEU A 315 -0.56 -8.95 14.31
C LEU A 315 -1.36 -7.67 14.02
N HIS A 316 -1.20 -7.13 12.81
CA HIS A 316 -1.73 -5.82 12.41
C HIS A 316 -2.61 -5.81 11.14
N ARG A 317 -2.55 -6.84 10.28
CA ARG A 317 -3.27 -6.82 8.99
C ARG A 317 -4.80 -6.91 9.15
N PRO A 318 -5.58 -6.23 8.30
CA PRO A 318 -5.14 -5.32 7.27
C PRO A 318 -4.76 -3.94 7.84
N TYR A 319 -3.74 -3.34 7.24
CA TYR A 319 -3.26 -1.98 7.51
C TYR A 319 -4.32 -0.96 7.09
N LEU A 320 -4.35 0.23 7.66
CA LEU A 320 -5.04 1.38 7.06
C LEU A 320 -4.40 1.67 5.70
N LEU A 321 -5.20 2.09 4.71
CA LEU A 321 -4.69 2.40 3.36
C LEU A 321 -3.61 3.49 3.40
N ASP A 322 -3.69 4.38 4.39
CA ASP A 322 -2.68 5.42 4.60
C ASP A 322 -1.35 4.89 5.19
N GLU A 323 -1.34 3.71 5.82
CA GLU A 323 -0.13 3.12 6.41
C GLU A 323 0.77 2.44 5.37
N ILE A 324 0.32 2.31 4.12
CA ILE A 324 1.16 1.83 3.01
C ILE A 324 2.49 2.59 2.93
N VAL A 325 2.45 3.92 3.14
CA VAL A 325 3.65 4.75 3.09
C VAL A 325 4.63 4.45 4.23
N GLU A 326 4.13 3.95 5.37
CA GLU A 326 4.98 3.54 6.48
C GLU A 326 5.66 2.21 6.19
N LEU A 327 4.99 1.26 5.52
CA LEU A 327 5.62 0.03 5.03
C LEU A 327 6.77 0.37 4.07
N GLU A 328 6.54 1.26 3.11
CA GLU A 328 7.56 1.71 2.15
C GLU A 328 8.70 2.46 2.84
N ALA A 329 8.40 3.41 3.71
CA ALA A 329 9.40 4.17 4.45
C ALA A 329 10.24 3.26 5.37
N CYS A 330 9.61 2.27 6.01
CA CYS A 330 10.32 1.27 6.79
C CYS A 330 11.29 0.48 5.93
N TRP A 331 10.83 -0.02 4.78
CA TRP A 331 11.68 -0.76 3.87
C TRP A 331 12.85 0.07 3.34
N GLU A 332 12.59 1.28 2.83
CA GLU A 332 13.65 2.17 2.33
C GLU A 332 14.69 2.48 3.42
N ARG A 333 14.25 2.62 4.67
CA ARG A 333 15.15 2.85 5.79
C ARG A 333 16.07 1.66 6.07
N LEU A 334 15.55 0.44 5.99
CA LEU A 334 16.32 -0.79 6.17
C LEU A 334 17.26 -1.01 4.99
N LYS A 335 16.73 -0.91 3.76
CA LYS A 335 17.44 -1.10 2.49
C LYS A 335 18.66 -0.19 2.33
N GLN A 336 18.57 1.07 2.76
CA GLN A 336 19.68 2.01 2.70
C GLN A 336 20.72 1.76 3.80
N GLY A 337 20.27 1.31 4.95
CA GLY A 337 21.06 1.34 6.18
C GLY A 337 21.69 0.02 6.62
N LEU A 338 21.19 -1.13 6.14
CA LEU A 338 21.59 -2.46 6.61
C LEU A 338 21.78 -3.42 5.44
N HIS A 339 22.60 -4.45 5.66
CA HIS A 339 22.76 -5.58 4.74
C HIS A 339 21.66 -6.63 4.92
N SER A 340 21.40 -7.45 3.89
CA SER A 340 20.32 -8.45 3.91
C SER A 340 20.40 -9.38 5.12
N ARG A 341 21.61 -9.85 5.44
CA ARG A 341 21.86 -10.71 6.60
C ARG A 341 21.45 -10.05 7.92
N GLN A 342 21.73 -8.76 8.08
CA GLN A 342 21.40 -8.01 9.29
C GLN A 342 19.89 -7.78 9.40
N ILE A 343 19.23 -7.46 8.29
CA ILE A 343 17.76 -7.30 8.24
C ILE A 343 17.07 -8.59 8.70
N HIS A 344 17.49 -9.76 8.20
CA HIS A 344 16.95 -11.05 8.64
C HIS A 344 17.24 -11.33 10.11
N GLN A 345 18.49 -11.10 10.56
CA GLN A 345 18.85 -11.32 11.98
C GLN A 345 18.01 -10.46 12.92
N ILE A 346 17.81 -9.17 12.61
CA ILE A 346 17.00 -8.25 13.41
C ILE A 346 15.55 -8.71 13.43
N ARG A 347 14.96 -8.97 12.26
CA ARG A 347 13.57 -9.44 12.14
C ARG A 347 13.37 -10.73 12.94
N ASP A 348 14.20 -11.74 12.71
CA ASP A 348 14.02 -13.06 13.31
C ASP A 348 14.26 -13.01 14.82
N LEU A 349 15.20 -12.19 15.29
CA LEU A 349 15.44 -11.99 16.72
C LEU A 349 14.21 -11.34 17.40
N ILE A 350 13.65 -10.30 16.81
CA ILE A 350 12.47 -9.60 17.35
C ILE A 350 11.25 -10.52 17.34
N GLU A 351 10.95 -11.18 16.22
CA GLU A 351 9.75 -12.02 16.10
C GLU A 351 9.86 -13.32 16.89
N THR A 352 11.07 -13.87 17.06
CA THR A 352 11.29 -15.00 17.97
C THR A 352 11.05 -14.60 19.41
N LYS A 353 11.61 -13.46 19.86
CA LYS A 353 11.36 -12.98 21.23
C LYS A 353 9.90 -12.63 21.48
N ARG A 354 9.20 -12.08 20.49
CA ARG A 354 7.75 -11.84 20.58
C ARG A 354 6.98 -13.14 20.84
N ARG A 355 7.28 -14.21 20.11
CA ARG A 355 6.64 -15.52 20.31
C ARG A 355 7.01 -16.17 21.64
N GLU A 356 8.23 -15.96 22.13
CA GLU A 356 8.66 -16.49 23.42
C GLU A 356 8.03 -15.77 24.61
N TRP A 357 7.80 -14.45 24.50
CA TRP A 357 7.36 -13.62 25.63
C TRP A 357 5.85 -13.47 25.74
N PHE A 358 5.10 -13.68 24.65
CA PHE A 358 3.66 -13.39 24.60
C PHE A 358 2.86 -14.55 24.01
N ASP A 359 1.90 -15.06 24.78
CA ASP A 359 0.88 -16.00 24.29
C ASP A 359 -0.01 -15.35 23.23
N ASN A 360 -0.37 -14.08 23.48
CA ASN A 360 -1.04 -13.22 22.50
C ASN A 360 -0.05 -12.18 21.97
N PRO A 361 0.43 -12.31 20.72
CA PRO A 361 1.41 -11.40 20.15
C PRO A 361 1.04 -9.91 20.23
N ARG A 362 -0.25 -9.55 20.30
CA ARG A 362 -0.69 -8.14 20.41
C ARG A 362 -0.36 -7.49 21.74
N ASP A 363 -0.12 -8.27 22.79
CA ASP A 363 0.24 -7.74 24.11
C ASP A 363 1.61 -7.05 24.07
N SER A 364 2.46 -7.44 23.11
CA SER A 364 3.75 -6.79 22.82
C SER A 364 3.64 -5.30 22.49
N PHE A 365 2.47 -4.81 22.04
CA PHE A 365 2.26 -3.39 21.77
C PHE A 365 2.32 -2.53 23.03
N TYR A 366 1.98 -3.13 24.18
CA TYR A 366 1.82 -2.43 25.45
C TYR A 366 2.98 -2.70 26.41
N ASP A 367 3.84 -3.66 26.08
CA ASP A 367 4.95 -4.05 26.96
C ASP A 367 6.16 -3.09 26.81
N PRO A 368 6.51 -2.32 27.86
CA PRO A 368 7.64 -1.39 27.79
C PRO A 368 8.99 -2.11 27.68
N THR A 369 9.11 -3.32 28.23
CA THR A 369 10.35 -4.11 28.19
C THR A 369 10.65 -4.56 26.77
N PHE A 370 9.66 -5.09 26.06
CA PHE A 370 9.75 -5.49 24.67
C PHE A 370 10.03 -4.29 23.76
N ARG A 371 9.45 -3.12 24.06
CA ARG A 371 9.77 -1.87 23.37
C ARG A 371 11.25 -1.50 23.50
N GLU A 372 11.80 -1.54 24.71
CA GLU A 372 13.22 -1.23 24.94
C GLU A 372 14.14 -2.30 24.35
N PHE A 373 13.71 -3.57 24.37
CA PHE A 373 14.40 -4.65 23.66
C PHE A 373 14.48 -4.37 22.15
N CYS A 374 13.35 -4.04 21.50
CA CYS A 374 13.32 -3.68 20.08
C CYS A 374 14.24 -2.47 19.79
N ARG A 375 14.18 -1.44 20.65
CA ARG A 375 15.06 -0.26 20.54
C ARG A 375 16.52 -0.65 20.59
N SER A 376 16.89 -1.49 21.55
CA SER A 376 18.26 -1.95 21.76
C SER A 376 18.77 -2.78 20.59
N VAL A 377 17.96 -3.71 20.06
CA VAL A 377 18.33 -4.50 18.88
C VAL A 377 18.59 -3.60 17.67
N LEU A 378 17.72 -2.61 17.45
CA LEU A 378 17.85 -1.69 16.32
C LEU A 378 19.03 -0.73 16.48
N VAL A 379 19.27 -0.15 17.66
CA VAL A 379 20.37 0.80 17.88
C VAL A 379 21.72 0.11 17.81
N ASN A 380 21.85 -1.09 18.37
CA ASN A 380 23.13 -1.81 18.40
C ASN A 380 23.45 -2.58 17.11
N ALA A 381 22.60 -2.51 16.08
CA ALA A 381 22.89 -3.08 14.78
C ALA A 381 24.03 -2.30 14.09
N GLU A 382 24.83 -2.97 13.27
CA GLU A 382 25.93 -2.32 12.53
C GLU A 382 25.39 -1.62 11.27
N TRP A 383 24.70 -0.49 11.48
CA TRP A 383 24.23 0.36 10.39
C TRP A 383 25.39 0.92 9.58
N ARG A 384 25.16 1.08 8.28
CA ARG A 384 26.08 1.79 7.38
C ARG A 384 26.34 3.22 7.85
N GLU A 385 27.46 3.75 7.42
CA GLU A 385 27.88 5.10 7.79
C GLU A 385 26.78 6.13 7.50
N ASN A 386 26.54 7.05 8.45
CA ASN A 386 25.47 8.06 8.42
C ASN A 386 24.01 7.53 8.45
N HIS A 387 23.80 6.22 8.46
CA HIS A 387 22.47 5.60 8.58
C HIS A 387 22.13 5.12 10.00
N HIS A 388 22.97 5.40 11.00
CA HIS A 388 22.67 5.02 12.38
C HIS A 388 21.42 5.74 12.92
N PRO A 389 20.48 5.04 13.60
CA PRO A 389 19.19 5.60 14.05
C PRO A 389 19.33 6.85 14.91
N GLU A 390 20.28 6.85 15.84
CA GLU A 390 20.50 8.00 16.73
C GLU A 390 21.09 9.20 15.99
N LYS A 391 21.90 8.98 14.93
CA LYS A 391 22.44 10.06 14.10
C LYS A 391 21.35 10.70 13.24
N ARG A 392 20.37 9.91 12.76
CA ARG A 392 19.23 10.40 11.95
C ARG A 392 18.07 10.91 12.79
N GLY A 393 18.03 10.65 14.09
CA GLY A 393 16.96 11.08 14.98
C GLY A 393 15.65 10.30 14.80
N ASP A 394 15.69 9.10 14.21
CA ASP A 394 14.50 8.31 13.85
C ASP A 394 14.32 7.02 14.68
N THR A 395 15.14 6.83 15.72
CA THR A 395 15.11 5.66 16.63
C THR A 395 13.70 5.32 17.14
N GLN A 396 12.91 6.32 17.53
CA GLN A 396 11.56 6.10 18.06
C GLN A 396 10.62 5.52 17.00
N ARG A 397 10.72 5.98 15.75
CA ARG A 397 9.88 5.51 14.63
C ARG A 397 10.26 4.09 14.23
N LEU A 398 11.56 3.80 14.11
CA LEU A 398 12.06 2.45 13.85
C LEU A 398 11.62 1.46 14.92
N THR A 399 11.70 1.86 16.19
CA THR A 399 11.24 1.03 17.32
C THR A 399 9.74 0.79 17.24
N GLN A 400 8.94 1.78 16.83
CA GLN A 400 7.50 1.62 16.66
C GLN A 400 7.16 0.64 15.54
N TRP A 401 7.88 0.68 14.41
CA TRP A 401 7.70 -0.29 13.32
C TRP A 401 8.06 -1.71 13.74
N ALA A 402 9.13 -1.88 14.53
CA ALA A 402 9.47 -3.17 15.11
C ALA A 402 8.40 -3.68 16.08
N VAL A 403 7.96 -2.86 17.04
CA VAL A 403 6.96 -3.26 18.04
C VAL A 403 5.61 -3.60 17.40
N SER A 404 5.18 -2.84 16.39
CA SER A 404 3.90 -3.09 15.70
C SER A 404 3.91 -4.30 14.76
N GLY A 405 5.08 -4.87 14.45
CA GLY A 405 5.26 -5.90 13.44
C GLY A 405 5.27 -5.37 12.00
N LEU A 406 5.10 -4.05 11.81
CA LEU A 406 5.21 -3.40 10.50
C LEU A 406 6.57 -3.66 9.85
N LEU A 407 7.65 -3.69 10.65
CA LEU A 407 9.00 -4.03 10.16
C LEU A 407 9.02 -5.44 9.54
N ALA A 408 8.41 -6.42 10.20
CA ALA A 408 8.41 -7.80 9.71
C ALA A 408 7.58 -7.95 8.42
N ASP A 409 6.42 -7.30 8.35
CA ASP A 409 5.57 -7.29 7.16
C ASP A 409 6.21 -6.48 6.01
N ALA A 410 6.95 -5.39 6.28
CA ALA A 410 7.71 -4.65 5.26
C ALA A 410 8.82 -5.53 4.66
N VAL A 411 9.54 -6.29 5.49
CA VAL A 411 10.54 -7.26 5.00
C VAL A 411 9.86 -8.39 4.20
N GLU A 412 8.70 -8.90 4.63
CA GLU A 412 7.92 -9.88 3.84
C GLU A 412 7.55 -9.30 2.46
N LEU A 413 6.96 -8.11 2.44
CA LEU A 413 6.43 -7.50 1.22
C LEU A 413 7.54 -7.10 0.23
N PHE A 414 8.54 -6.34 0.66
CA PHE A 414 9.48 -5.75 -0.28
C PHE A 414 10.68 -6.64 -0.59
N TYR A 415 11.22 -7.33 0.41
CA TYR A 415 12.39 -8.18 0.20
C TYR A 415 11.99 -9.58 -0.31
N HIS A 416 11.07 -10.26 0.37
CA HIS A 416 10.75 -11.65 0.01
C HIS A 416 9.83 -11.76 -1.21
N ILE A 417 8.81 -10.90 -1.29
CA ILE A 417 7.81 -10.93 -2.37
C ILE A 417 8.27 -10.10 -3.57
N MET A 418 8.54 -8.79 -3.37
CA MET A 418 8.94 -7.90 -4.47
C MET A 418 10.43 -7.98 -4.86
N LYS A 419 11.21 -8.84 -4.19
CA LYS A 419 12.63 -9.12 -4.49
C LYS A 419 13.56 -7.91 -4.47
N GLN A 420 13.20 -6.83 -3.79
CA GLN A 420 14.08 -5.68 -3.65
C GLN A 420 15.26 -6.00 -2.75
N ARG A 421 16.47 -5.60 -3.15
CA ARG A 421 17.69 -5.80 -2.35
C ARG A 421 18.20 -4.51 -1.69
N PRO A 422 18.91 -4.60 -0.56
CA PRO A 422 19.63 -3.48 0.03
C PRO A 422 20.60 -2.81 -0.94
N VAL A 423 20.82 -1.50 -0.75
CA VAL A 423 21.71 -0.72 -1.63
C VAL A 423 23.11 -1.36 -1.66
N GLY A 424 23.74 -1.51 -2.81
CA GLY A 424 25.10 -2.09 -2.91
C GLY A 424 25.15 -3.62 -2.79
N GLU A 425 24.00 -4.30 -2.71
CA GLU A 425 23.87 -5.72 -3.00
C GLU A 425 23.29 -5.85 -4.41
N ALA A 426 23.82 -6.77 -5.23
CA ALA A 426 23.30 -6.98 -6.57
C ALA A 426 21.89 -7.59 -6.49
N ASP A 427 20.99 -7.18 -7.39
CA ASP A 427 19.77 -7.92 -7.67
C ASP A 427 20.17 -9.23 -8.36
N GLU A 428 20.53 -10.26 -7.59
CA GLU A 428 20.84 -11.59 -8.12
C GLU A 428 19.61 -12.24 -8.82
N ASP A 429 18.41 -11.69 -8.64
CA ASP A 429 17.14 -12.29 -9.07
C ASP A 429 16.55 -11.76 -10.39
N THR A 430 17.14 -10.74 -11.05
CA THR A 430 16.78 -10.48 -12.45
C THR A 430 17.26 -11.60 -13.39
N GLY A 431 18.03 -12.57 -12.88
CA GLY A 431 18.45 -13.76 -13.61
C GLY A 431 17.58 -15.01 -13.42
N ASN A 432 16.70 -15.09 -12.41
CA ASN A 432 16.03 -16.35 -12.02
C ASN A 432 14.50 -16.31 -11.95
N ALA A 433 13.86 -15.17 -12.23
CA ALA A 433 12.40 -15.07 -12.41
C ALA A 433 11.93 -15.41 -13.84
N ALA A 434 12.74 -16.13 -14.62
CA ALA A 434 12.41 -16.61 -15.95
C ALA A 434 12.20 -18.13 -15.92
N ILE A 435 10.98 -18.55 -15.56
CA ILE A 435 10.41 -19.85 -15.97
C ILE A 435 8.99 -19.61 -16.49
#